data_AF-J3NSK4-F1
#
_entry.id   AF-J3NSK4-F1
#
_cell.length_a   1.000
_cell.length_b   1.000
_cell.length_c   1.000
_cell.angle_alpha   90.00
_cell.angle_beta   90.00
_cell.angle_gamma   90.00
#
_symmetry.space_group_name_H-M   'P 1'
#
loop_
_entity.id
_entity.type
_entity.pdbx_description
1 polymer ?
#
loop_
_entity_poly.entity_id
_entity_poly.type
_entity_poly.pdbx_seq_one_letter_code
_entity_poly.pdbx_strand_id
1 'polypeptide(L)'
;MATNLTLTPPPPGLMRYWFGICKSDPDLPACAVVDNFYDYRILLAPNVVLLAVFACSLVGFAAVYAGTTRGRDKSYGVGFFVVMALGVLAEILGYSARVWSYTNQWLKTPFLMQICCLTVAPAFLAAGIYLCLRRIVHVFGPQNSRIPHEYYTRIFIPCDLISLILQATGGAITSAAAQYNEPTSDGDNIMIAGLAFQVFTMFCFIACALDFFWRVWKQSGSRDTASKADFVSVPDEHGARAKVRSSPRFRGFLAALALATLCVFWRCVYRVVELAQGWDGPLMARQDLFIGCEGVMIAVACLVLNVFHPALCFGEMLSDDGGGLGPRRGTKGRGRQPPDADRAAAADEGAICYSRGPGDFMLESQKQDGAHGSSVNDSDAPLDSKQHPSV
;
A
#
# COMPACT_ATOMS: atom_id res chain seq x y z
N MET A 1 21.22 43.75 37.78
CA MET A 1 22.13 42.62 38.08
C MET A 1 21.47 41.36 37.56
N ALA A 2 21.75 41.00 36.30
CA ALA A 2 21.34 39.72 35.74
C ALA A 2 22.34 38.69 36.27
N THR A 3 21.94 37.95 37.30
CA THR A 3 22.70 36.82 37.82
C THR A 3 22.76 35.78 36.70
N ASN A 4 23.93 35.65 36.08
CA ASN A 4 24.33 34.44 35.37
C ASN A 4 24.32 33.30 36.39
N LEU A 5 23.14 32.73 36.64
CA LEU A 5 23.01 31.40 37.19
C LEU A 5 23.63 30.48 36.14
N THR A 6 24.90 30.12 36.34
CA THR A 6 25.43 28.89 35.80
C THR A 6 24.44 27.81 36.19
N LEU A 7 23.61 27.38 35.24
CA LEU A 7 22.65 26.31 35.40
C LEU A 7 23.46 25.03 35.60
N THR A 8 23.96 24.84 36.82
CA THR A 8 24.60 23.59 37.22
C THR A 8 23.51 22.53 37.20
N PRO A 9 23.71 21.41 36.49
CA PRO A 9 22.75 20.32 36.50
C PRO A 9 22.50 19.92 37.96
N PRO A 10 21.25 19.62 38.33
CA PRO A 10 20.93 19.28 39.70
C PRO A 10 21.73 18.05 40.17
N PRO A 11 21.99 17.92 41.49
CA PRO A 11 22.70 16.76 42.02
C PRO A 11 22.06 15.44 41.55
N PRO A 12 22.85 14.41 41.17
CA PRO A 12 22.32 13.17 40.56
C PRO A 12 21.23 12.49 41.39
N GLY A 13 21.32 12.57 42.73
CA GLY A 13 20.34 12.01 43.65
C GLY A 13 18.96 12.68 43.64
N LEU A 14 18.80 13.83 42.98
CA LEU A 14 17.55 14.59 42.89
C LEU A 14 16.95 14.59 41.47
N MET A 15 17.52 13.88 40.51
CA MET A 15 17.02 13.84 39.12
C MET A 15 15.51 13.56 39.00
N ARG A 16 14.98 12.58 39.77
CA ARG A 16 13.53 12.29 39.82
C ARG A 16 12.69 13.46 40.34
N TYR A 17 13.21 14.21 41.29
CA TYR A 17 12.55 15.37 41.88
C TYR A 17 12.48 16.52 40.88
N TRP A 18 13.61 16.81 40.21
CA TRP A 18 13.67 17.83 39.17
C TRP A 18 12.82 17.47 37.94
N PHE A 19 12.77 16.20 37.56
CA PHE A 19 11.86 15.72 36.51
C PHE A 19 10.39 16.03 36.85
N GLY A 20 9.98 15.82 38.10
CA GLY A 20 8.62 16.13 38.57
C GLY A 20 8.30 17.63 38.58
N ILE A 21 9.29 18.46 38.94
CA ILE A 21 9.16 19.93 38.90
C ILE A 21 9.01 20.40 37.46
N CYS A 22 9.90 19.98 36.55
CA CYS A 22 9.85 20.40 35.15
C CYS A 22 8.62 19.86 34.40
N LYS A 23 8.09 18.72 34.85
CA LYS A 23 6.78 18.24 34.38
C LYS A 23 5.63 19.18 34.80
N SER A 24 5.72 19.83 35.95
CA SER A 24 4.66 20.70 36.48
C SER A 24 4.80 22.14 36.00
N ASP A 25 6.03 22.64 35.94
CA ASP A 25 6.40 23.99 35.50
C ASP A 25 7.61 23.91 34.54
N PRO A 26 7.36 23.74 33.23
CA PRO A 26 8.41 23.53 32.24
C PRO A 26 9.20 24.80 31.86
N ASP A 27 8.69 25.99 32.22
CA ASP A 27 9.30 27.28 31.83
C ASP A 27 10.40 27.74 32.81
N LEU A 28 10.60 27.01 33.90
CA LEU A 28 11.69 27.25 34.85
C LEU A 28 13.05 27.18 34.14
N PRO A 29 13.94 28.20 34.31
CA PRO A 29 15.27 28.18 33.72
C PRO A 29 16.10 26.93 34.10
N ALA A 30 15.87 26.40 35.30
CA ALA A 30 16.48 25.16 35.81
C ALA A 30 16.20 23.95 34.90
N CYS A 31 15.04 23.92 34.24
CA CYS A 31 14.62 22.81 33.39
C CYS A 31 15.35 22.75 32.06
N ALA A 32 16.12 23.78 31.69
CA ALA A 32 16.94 23.77 30.48
C ALA A 32 18.11 22.76 30.53
N VAL A 33 18.52 22.34 31.74
CA VAL A 33 19.62 21.38 31.97
C VAL A 33 19.16 20.05 32.58
N VAL A 34 17.85 19.83 32.67
CA VAL A 34 17.26 18.60 33.19
C VAL A 34 16.90 17.69 32.02
N ASP A 35 17.31 16.43 32.12
CA ASP A 35 17.02 15.43 31.10
C ASP A 35 15.51 15.29 30.89
N ASN A 36 15.14 15.16 29.62
CA ASN A 36 13.77 15.01 29.15
C ASN A 36 13.72 13.86 28.13
N PHE A 37 12.53 13.44 27.69
CA PHE A 37 12.43 12.28 26.80
C PHE A 37 13.10 12.43 25.42
N TYR A 38 13.55 13.63 25.06
CA TYR A 38 14.17 13.93 23.78
C TYR A 38 15.66 14.28 23.89
N ASP A 39 16.20 14.55 25.09
CA ASP A 39 17.56 15.08 25.34
C ASP A 39 17.92 16.41 24.64
N TYR A 40 16.94 17.06 24.01
CA TYR A 40 17.07 18.40 23.42
C TYR A 40 15.77 19.17 23.53
N ARG A 41 15.82 20.49 23.31
CA ARG A 41 14.62 21.33 23.22
C ARG A 41 14.01 21.27 21.82
N ILE A 42 12.77 20.84 21.71
CA ILE A 42 12.08 20.72 20.41
C ILE A 42 11.96 22.09 19.73
N LEU A 43 12.46 22.20 18.49
CA LEU A 43 12.20 23.35 17.62
C LEU A 43 10.78 23.30 17.07
N LEU A 44 9.94 24.29 17.38
CA LEU A 44 8.53 24.34 16.95
C LEU A 44 8.38 24.48 15.43
N ALA A 45 9.12 25.40 14.82
CA ALA A 45 8.99 25.77 13.40
C ALA A 45 9.03 24.57 12.43
N PRO A 46 10.07 23.70 12.44
CA PRO A 46 10.12 22.58 11.50
C PRO A 46 8.99 21.56 11.70
N ASN A 47 8.57 21.31 12.93
CA ASN A 47 7.47 20.38 13.21
C ASN A 47 6.12 20.93 12.71
N VAL A 48 5.87 22.24 12.87
CA VAL A 48 4.66 22.88 12.34
C VAL A 48 4.66 22.91 10.81
N VAL A 49 5.82 23.17 10.18
CA VAL A 49 5.95 23.12 8.72
C VAL A 49 5.65 21.72 8.19
N LEU A 50 6.23 20.68 8.79
CA LEU A 50 5.95 19.28 8.40
C LEU A 50 4.48 18.92 8.61
N LEU A 51 3.89 19.31 9.74
CA LEU A 51 2.46 19.13 10.01
C LEU A 51 1.60 19.77 8.91
N ALA A 52 1.91 21.01 8.52
CA ALA A 52 1.20 21.70 7.45
C ALA A 52 1.37 20.99 6.11
N VAL A 53 2.57 20.52 5.78
CA VAL A 53 2.83 19.75 4.55
C VAL A 53 2.01 18.45 4.52
N PHE A 54 1.95 17.70 5.61
CA PHE A 54 1.13 16.48 5.68
C PHE A 54 -0.37 16.78 5.62
N ALA A 55 -0.84 17.86 6.27
CA ALA A 55 -2.23 18.29 6.16
C ALA A 55 -2.59 18.68 4.72
N CYS A 56 -1.76 19.47 4.04
CA CYS A 56 -1.93 19.80 2.62
C CYS A 56 -1.90 18.55 1.74
N SER A 57 -1.02 17.59 2.05
CA SER A 57 -0.92 16.31 1.35
C SER A 57 -2.20 15.49 1.47
N LEU A 58 -2.81 15.42 2.67
CA LEU A 58 -4.08 14.73 2.88
C LEU A 58 -5.21 15.36 2.06
N VAL A 59 -5.27 16.69 2.05
CA VAL A 59 -6.23 17.44 1.20
C VAL A 59 -5.97 17.14 -0.28
N GLY A 60 -4.72 17.05 -0.70
CA GLY A 60 -4.33 16.66 -2.06
C GLY A 60 -4.89 15.29 -2.46
N PHE A 61 -4.64 14.25 -1.66
CA PHE A 61 -5.18 12.91 -1.90
C PHE A 61 -6.71 12.90 -1.91
N ALA A 62 -7.35 13.62 -0.99
CA ALA A 62 -8.81 13.72 -0.91
C ALA A 62 -9.39 14.44 -2.14
N ALA A 63 -8.77 15.52 -2.61
CA ALA A 63 -9.18 16.26 -3.78
C ALA A 63 -9.07 15.40 -5.05
N VAL A 64 -7.97 14.66 -5.23
CA VAL A 64 -7.79 13.75 -6.37
C VAL A 64 -8.82 12.62 -6.33
N TYR A 65 -9.09 12.05 -5.17
CA TYR A 65 -10.13 11.03 -5.00
C TYR A 65 -11.53 11.58 -5.31
N ALA A 66 -11.89 12.76 -4.81
CA ALA A 66 -13.16 13.42 -5.11
C ALA A 66 -13.30 13.81 -6.60
N GLY A 67 -12.19 14.15 -7.27
CA GLY A 67 -12.17 14.44 -8.71
C GLY A 67 -12.33 13.19 -9.58
N THR A 68 -11.74 12.07 -9.18
CA THR A 68 -11.75 10.82 -9.96
C THR A 68 -12.99 9.94 -9.74
N THR A 69 -13.68 10.09 -8.60
CA THR A 69 -14.93 9.37 -8.29
C THR A 69 -16.14 9.75 -9.16
N ARG A 70 -16.04 10.83 -9.96
CA ARG A 70 -17.12 11.29 -10.86
C ARG A 70 -17.17 10.61 -12.23
N GLY A 71 -16.20 9.76 -12.61
CA GLY A 71 -16.13 9.25 -14.00
C GLY A 71 -15.68 7.81 -14.26
N ARG A 72 -14.92 7.12 -13.40
CA ARG A 72 -14.44 5.74 -13.65
C ARG A 72 -14.25 4.92 -12.37
N ASP A 73 -14.28 3.60 -12.53
CA ASP A 73 -14.15 2.52 -11.54
C ASP A 73 -13.77 2.87 -10.09
N LYS A 74 -14.76 2.71 -9.19
CA LYS A 74 -14.68 3.06 -7.75
C LYS A 74 -13.73 2.18 -6.94
N SER A 75 -13.57 0.90 -7.27
CA SER A 75 -12.97 -0.07 -6.34
C SER A 75 -11.46 0.11 -6.10
N TYR A 76 -10.71 0.61 -7.07
CA TYR A 76 -9.26 0.79 -6.90
C TYR A 76 -8.87 2.12 -6.26
N GLY A 77 -9.49 3.21 -6.72
CA GLY A 77 -9.21 4.55 -6.19
C GLY A 77 -9.42 4.59 -4.67
N VAL A 78 -10.42 3.84 -4.18
CA VAL A 78 -10.70 3.69 -2.75
C VAL A 78 -9.53 3.03 -2.02
N GLY A 79 -9.04 1.89 -2.50
CA GLY A 79 -7.97 1.15 -1.81
C GLY A 79 -6.68 1.95 -1.68
N PHE A 80 -6.23 2.58 -2.78
CA PHE A 80 -5.05 3.45 -2.76
C PHE A 80 -5.27 4.69 -1.87
N PHE A 81 -6.41 5.36 -1.99
CA PHE A 81 -6.75 6.51 -1.17
C PHE A 81 -6.76 6.17 0.32
N VAL A 82 -7.37 5.04 0.72
CA VAL A 82 -7.47 4.63 2.13
C VAL A 82 -6.10 4.41 2.73
N VAL A 83 -5.21 3.64 2.09
CA VAL A 83 -3.88 3.39 2.65
C VAL A 83 -3.03 4.66 2.71
N MET A 84 -3.08 5.51 1.69
CA MET A 84 -2.36 6.78 1.69
C MET A 84 -2.90 7.75 2.74
N ALA A 85 -4.22 7.85 2.88
CA ALA A 85 -4.87 8.69 3.89
C ALA A 85 -4.51 8.21 5.30
N LEU A 86 -4.54 6.91 5.57
CA LEU A 86 -4.14 6.35 6.87
C LEU A 86 -2.67 6.65 7.21
N GLY A 87 -1.76 6.51 6.23
CA GLY A 87 -0.35 6.84 6.41
C GLY A 87 -0.14 8.33 6.71
N VAL A 88 -0.76 9.22 5.94
CA VAL A 88 -0.65 10.67 6.14
C VAL A 88 -1.33 11.13 7.43
N LEU A 89 -2.46 10.54 7.80
CA LEU A 89 -3.12 10.82 9.10
C LEU A 89 -2.23 10.42 10.27
N ALA A 90 -1.54 9.28 10.18
CA ALA A 90 -0.58 8.86 11.19
C ALA A 90 0.60 9.86 11.29
N GLU A 91 1.13 10.38 10.17
CA GLU A 91 2.13 11.46 10.20
C GLU A 91 1.57 12.73 10.88
N ILE A 92 0.35 13.16 10.54
CA ILE A 92 -0.31 14.33 11.15
C ILE A 92 -0.43 14.16 12.67
N LEU A 93 -0.89 13.00 13.14
CA LEU A 93 -1.00 12.70 14.57
C LEU A 93 0.37 12.70 15.24
N GLY A 94 1.39 12.14 14.58
CA GLY A 94 2.75 12.11 15.08
C GLY A 94 3.36 13.50 15.25
N TYR A 95 3.26 14.35 14.23
CA TYR A 95 3.76 15.73 14.29
C TYR A 95 2.91 16.62 15.21
N SER A 96 1.60 16.37 15.33
CA SER A 96 0.75 17.05 16.31
C SER A 96 1.18 16.73 17.73
N ALA A 97 1.51 15.47 18.01
CA ALA A 97 2.05 15.06 19.31
C ALA A 97 3.42 15.70 19.60
N ARG A 98 4.28 15.89 18.58
CA ARG A 98 5.54 16.64 18.74
C ARG A 98 5.32 18.12 19.02
N VAL A 99 4.35 18.76 18.37
CA VAL A 99 3.94 20.14 18.67
C VAL A 99 3.38 20.24 20.09
N TRP A 100 2.67 19.23 20.58
CA TRP A 100 2.26 19.17 21.98
C TRP A 100 3.44 18.97 22.93
N SER A 101 4.42 18.12 22.59
CA SER A 101 5.64 17.98 23.39
C SER A 101 6.46 19.26 23.48
N TYR A 102 6.32 20.22 22.55
CA TYR A 102 6.97 21.53 22.66
C TYR A 102 6.56 22.29 23.94
N THR A 103 5.29 22.20 24.35
CA THR A 103 4.82 22.88 25.58
C THR A 103 5.33 22.19 26.84
N ASN A 104 5.52 20.86 26.80
CA ASN A 104 6.02 20.10 27.93
C ASN A 104 6.69 18.80 27.47
N GLN A 105 8.02 18.77 27.58
CA GLN A 105 8.87 17.68 27.09
C GLN A 105 8.99 16.51 28.07
N TRP A 106 8.48 16.69 29.30
CA TRP A 106 8.47 15.68 30.37
C TRP A 106 7.17 14.87 30.41
N LEU A 107 6.25 15.10 29.47
CA LEU A 107 5.04 14.30 29.31
C LEU A 107 5.31 13.03 28.49
N LYS A 108 5.06 11.87 29.12
CA LYS A 108 5.16 10.55 28.47
C LYS A 108 4.16 10.38 27.32
N THR A 109 2.93 10.87 27.48
CA THR A 109 1.83 10.66 26.52
C THR A 109 2.13 11.19 25.11
N PRO A 110 2.48 12.48 24.91
CA PRO A 110 2.81 12.97 23.58
C PRO A 110 4.09 12.32 23.02
N PHE A 111 5.07 12.00 23.87
CA PHE A 111 6.29 11.29 23.46
C PHE A 111 6.02 9.87 22.93
N LEU A 112 5.11 9.11 23.56
CA LEU A 112 4.73 7.79 23.05
C LEU A 112 3.85 7.90 21.81
N MET A 113 2.90 8.85 21.81
CA MET A 113 2.01 9.08 20.67
C MET A 113 2.79 9.39 19.39
N GLN A 114 3.78 10.29 19.44
CA GLN A 114 4.61 10.58 18.24
C GLN A 114 5.40 9.35 17.76
N ILE A 115 6.02 8.57 18.64
CA ILE A 115 6.79 7.39 18.24
C ILE A 115 5.86 6.37 17.58
N CYS A 116 4.74 6.04 18.21
CA CYS A 116 3.79 5.07 17.67
C CYS A 116 3.21 5.52 16.32
N CYS A 117 2.72 6.75 16.23
CA CYS A 117 2.11 7.25 15.00
C CYS A 117 3.12 7.38 13.85
N LEU A 118 4.31 7.93 14.11
CA LEU A 118 5.34 8.05 13.08
C LEU A 118 5.82 6.67 12.63
N THR A 119 5.94 5.70 13.54
CA THR A 119 6.39 4.34 13.19
C THR A 119 5.40 3.59 12.29
N VAL A 120 4.10 3.80 12.48
CA VAL A 120 3.04 3.13 11.70
C VAL A 120 2.83 3.76 10.32
N ALA A 121 2.97 5.08 10.21
CA ALA A 121 2.77 5.82 8.97
C ALA A 121 3.47 5.27 7.70
N PRO A 122 4.78 4.94 7.70
CA PRO A 122 5.50 4.53 6.50
C PRO A 122 5.06 3.17 5.98
N ALA A 123 4.57 2.28 6.84
CA ALA A 123 4.06 0.98 6.43
C ALA A 123 2.80 1.12 5.55
N PHE A 124 1.92 2.08 5.89
CA PHE A 124 0.77 2.40 5.04
C PHE A 124 1.17 3.04 3.71
N LEU A 125 2.18 3.93 3.72
CA LEU A 125 2.76 4.50 2.51
C LEU A 125 3.39 3.42 1.61
N ALA A 126 4.13 2.47 2.20
CA ALA A 126 4.71 1.33 1.51
C ALA A 126 3.61 0.44 0.90
N ALA A 127 2.52 0.17 1.62
CA ALA A 127 1.37 -0.54 1.07
C ALA A 127 0.78 0.16 -0.16
N GLY A 128 0.70 1.50 -0.16
CA GLY A 128 0.30 2.30 -1.33
C GLY A 128 1.25 2.12 -2.53
N ILE A 129 2.55 2.09 -2.28
CA ILE A 129 3.59 1.82 -3.29
C ILE A 129 3.45 0.41 -3.86
N TYR A 130 3.19 -0.61 -3.01
CA TYR A 130 2.99 -1.99 -3.46
C TYR A 130 1.76 -2.14 -4.36
N LEU A 131 0.66 -1.44 -4.04
CA LEU A 131 -0.53 -1.40 -4.88
C LEU A 131 -0.24 -0.77 -6.26
N CYS A 132 0.63 0.24 -6.32
CA CYS A 132 1.08 0.83 -7.57
C CYS A 132 1.96 -0.12 -8.37
N LEU A 133 2.95 -0.77 -7.74
CA LEU A 133 3.86 -1.67 -8.43
C LEU A 133 3.13 -2.89 -9.02
N ARG A 134 2.20 -3.50 -8.28
CA ARG A 134 1.36 -4.61 -8.79
C ARG A 134 0.75 -4.28 -10.15
N ARG A 135 0.30 -3.04 -10.34
CA ARG A 135 -0.33 -2.59 -11.58
C ARG A 135 0.66 -2.29 -12.67
N ILE A 136 1.79 -1.67 -12.34
CA ILE A 136 2.89 -1.48 -13.30
C ILE A 136 3.31 -2.83 -13.89
N VAL A 137 3.47 -3.85 -13.05
CA VAL A 137 3.84 -5.20 -13.49
C VAL A 137 2.74 -5.81 -14.38
N HIS A 138 1.47 -5.60 -14.06
CA HIS A 138 0.35 -6.03 -14.92
C HIS A 138 0.40 -5.35 -16.30
N VAL A 139 0.64 -4.03 -16.34
CA VAL A 139 0.67 -3.23 -17.57
C VAL A 139 1.85 -3.58 -18.48
N PHE A 140 3.04 -3.81 -17.92
CA PHE A 140 4.24 -4.18 -18.71
C PHE A 140 4.28 -5.64 -19.14
N GLY A 141 3.34 -6.46 -18.66
CA GLY A 141 3.20 -7.86 -19.04
C GLY A 141 3.84 -8.81 -18.01
N PRO A 142 3.11 -9.81 -17.50
CA PRO A 142 3.62 -10.80 -16.54
C PRO A 142 4.84 -11.58 -17.05
N GLN A 143 4.97 -11.71 -18.38
CA GLN A 143 6.04 -12.44 -19.07
C GLN A 143 7.44 -11.91 -18.75
N ASN A 144 7.55 -10.65 -18.35
CA ASN A 144 8.83 -10.02 -18.03
C ASN A 144 9.15 -10.01 -16.52
N SER A 145 8.23 -10.49 -15.68
CA SER A 145 8.41 -10.59 -14.23
C SER A 145 8.67 -12.04 -13.80
N ARG A 146 9.67 -12.26 -12.94
CA ARG A 146 9.92 -13.58 -12.32
C ARG A 146 8.80 -13.98 -11.36
N ILE A 147 8.12 -12.99 -10.78
CA ILE A 147 7.09 -13.18 -9.76
C ILE A 147 5.76 -12.66 -10.33
N PRO A 148 4.66 -13.42 -10.23
CA PRO A 148 3.36 -12.94 -10.71
C PRO A 148 2.92 -11.70 -9.92
N HIS A 149 2.31 -10.73 -10.60
CA HIS A 149 1.98 -9.42 -10.02
C HIS A 149 1.15 -9.47 -8.73
N GLU A 150 0.33 -10.50 -8.53
CA GLU A 150 -0.51 -10.64 -7.33
C GLU A 150 0.29 -10.95 -6.06
N TYR A 151 1.46 -11.58 -6.20
CA TYR A 151 2.27 -12.02 -5.07
C TYR A 151 3.00 -10.87 -4.38
N TYR A 152 3.33 -9.79 -5.09
CA TYR A 152 3.92 -8.60 -4.47
C TYR A 152 3.04 -8.09 -3.32
N THR A 153 1.77 -7.80 -3.58
CA THR A 153 0.87 -7.31 -2.53
C THR A 153 0.49 -8.38 -1.51
N ARG A 154 0.43 -9.66 -1.90
CA ARG A 154 0.03 -10.75 -1.00
C ARG A 154 1.13 -11.21 -0.04
N ILE A 155 2.41 -10.97 -0.37
CA ILE A 155 3.54 -11.33 0.49
C ILE A 155 3.97 -10.12 1.31
N PHE A 156 4.22 -8.97 0.68
CA PHE A 156 4.85 -7.84 1.36
C PHE A 156 3.92 -7.13 2.36
N ILE A 157 2.62 -7.01 2.07
CA ILE A 157 1.68 -6.36 3.00
C ILE A 157 1.52 -7.16 4.31
N PRO A 158 1.31 -8.49 4.30
CA PRO A 158 1.28 -9.27 5.53
C PRO A 158 2.60 -9.25 6.30
N CYS A 159 3.75 -9.26 5.61
CA CYS A 159 5.05 -9.14 6.27
C CYS A 159 5.17 -7.81 7.02
N ASP A 160 4.78 -6.70 6.41
CA ASP A 160 4.79 -5.39 7.05
C ASP A 160 3.73 -5.28 8.16
N LEU A 161 2.61 -6.00 8.07
CA LEU A 161 1.65 -6.09 9.17
C LEU A 161 2.23 -6.85 10.37
N ILE A 162 2.94 -7.95 10.12
CA ILE A 162 3.62 -8.72 11.17
C ILE A 162 4.69 -7.86 11.85
N SER A 163 5.50 -7.11 11.08
CA SER A 163 6.47 -6.19 11.68
C SER A 163 5.81 -5.12 12.54
N LEU A 164 4.68 -4.55 12.10
CA LEU A 164 3.93 -3.57 12.90
C LEU A 164 3.38 -4.17 14.20
N ILE A 165 2.90 -5.42 14.17
CA ILE A 165 2.44 -6.11 15.37
C ILE A 165 3.60 -6.33 16.36
N LEU A 166 4.77 -6.74 15.88
CA LEU A 166 5.97 -6.87 16.71
C LEU A 166 6.34 -5.52 17.34
N GLN A 167 6.33 -4.44 16.55
CA GLN A 167 6.61 -3.09 17.04
C GLN A 167 5.60 -2.61 18.09
N ALA A 168 4.31 -2.80 17.85
CA ALA A 168 3.26 -2.44 18.80
C ALA A 168 3.37 -3.25 20.10
N THR A 169 3.68 -4.54 19.99
CA THR A 169 3.84 -5.42 21.15
C THR A 169 5.09 -5.05 21.96
N GLY A 170 6.22 -4.86 21.28
CA GLY A 170 7.47 -4.41 21.91
C GLY A 170 7.31 -3.07 22.61
N GLY A 171 6.72 -2.08 21.92
CA GLY A 171 6.45 -0.76 22.48
C GLY A 171 5.47 -0.79 23.67
N ALA A 172 4.47 -1.67 23.65
CA ALA A 172 3.55 -1.87 24.78
C ALA A 172 4.27 -2.48 26.00
N ILE A 173 5.13 -3.48 25.80
CA ILE A 173 5.94 -4.11 26.85
C ILE A 173 6.91 -3.08 27.45
N THR A 174 7.64 -2.33 26.61
CA THR A 174 8.52 -1.23 27.04
C THR A 174 7.77 -0.20 27.88
N SER A 175 6.58 0.20 27.42
CA SER A 175 5.74 1.18 28.14
C SER A 175 5.28 0.66 29.51
N ALA A 176 4.91 -0.62 29.61
CA ALA A 176 4.51 -1.24 30.86
C ALA A 176 5.70 -1.40 31.82
N ALA A 177 6.85 -1.89 31.34
CA ALA A 177 8.08 -2.01 32.15
C ALA A 177 8.53 -0.65 32.69
N ALA A 178 8.46 0.40 31.87
CA ALA A 178 8.79 1.78 32.26
C ALA A 178 7.83 2.39 33.30
N GLN A 179 6.65 1.81 33.54
CA GLN A 179 5.77 2.21 34.64
C GLN A 179 6.16 1.57 35.97
N TYR A 180 6.64 0.32 35.92
CA TYR A 180 7.04 -0.44 37.11
C TYR A 180 8.53 -0.31 37.46
N ASN A 181 9.33 0.44 36.69
CA ASN A 181 10.79 0.56 36.80
C ASN A 181 11.52 -0.77 36.54
N GLU A 182 10.93 -1.62 35.72
CA GLU A 182 11.52 -2.86 35.24
C GLU A 182 12.39 -2.60 33.99
N PRO A 183 13.37 -3.46 33.68
CA PRO A 183 14.18 -3.32 32.48
C PRO A 183 13.32 -3.36 31.21
N THR A 184 13.54 -2.40 30.30
CA THR A 184 12.77 -2.28 29.04
C THR A 184 13.35 -3.10 27.89
N SER A 185 14.51 -3.74 28.10
CA SER A 185 15.30 -4.40 27.06
C SER A 185 14.52 -5.41 26.23
N ASP A 186 13.63 -6.17 26.85
CA ASP A 186 12.87 -7.21 26.16
C ASP A 186 11.87 -6.60 25.16
N GLY A 187 11.16 -5.55 25.57
CA GLY A 187 10.25 -4.81 24.70
C GLY A 187 10.98 -4.08 23.58
N ASP A 188 12.11 -3.45 23.91
CA ASP A 188 12.94 -2.72 22.95
C ASP A 188 13.50 -3.67 21.88
N ASN A 189 14.01 -4.85 22.27
CA ASN A 189 14.51 -5.87 21.35
C ASN A 189 13.41 -6.42 20.42
N ILE A 190 12.20 -6.64 20.94
CA ILE A 190 11.05 -7.08 20.12
C ILE A 190 10.67 -6.00 19.10
N MET A 191 10.68 -4.73 19.52
CA MET A 191 10.38 -3.60 18.63
C MET A 191 11.44 -3.46 17.52
N ILE A 192 12.73 -3.53 17.87
CA ILE A 192 13.85 -3.49 16.91
C ILE A 192 13.78 -4.66 15.93
N ALA A 193 13.44 -5.87 16.40
CA ALA A 193 13.27 -7.04 15.54
C ALA A 193 12.16 -6.82 14.50
N GLY A 194 11.05 -6.20 14.89
CA GLY A 194 9.99 -5.80 13.96
C GLY A 194 10.49 -4.81 12.89
N LEU A 195 11.19 -3.75 13.30
CA LEU A 195 11.76 -2.77 12.36
C LEU A 195 12.79 -3.40 11.41
N ALA A 196 13.66 -4.26 11.91
CA ALA A 196 14.66 -4.96 11.10
C ALA A 196 14.01 -5.89 10.08
N PHE A 197 12.97 -6.63 10.48
CA PHE A 197 12.18 -7.47 9.58
C PHE A 197 11.53 -6.64 8.47
N GLN A 198 10.96 -5.47 8.81
CA GLN A 198 10.36 -4.54 7.84
C GLN A 198 11.38 -3.97 6.85
N VAL A 199 12.58 -3.62 7.30
CA VAL A 199 13.65 -3.14 6.39
C VAL A 199 14.08 -4.27 5.45
N PHE A 200 14.21 -5.49 5.97
CA PHE A 200 14.59 -6.65 5.17
C PHE A 200 13.54 -6.98 4.09
N THR A 201 12.25 -6.93 4.43
CA THR A 201 11.16 -7.18 3.47
C THR A 201 11.14 -6.10 2.38
N MET A 202 11.28 -4.83 2.77
CA MET A 202 11.35 -3.71 1.83
C MET A 202 12.59 -3.77 0.93
N PHE A 203 13.74 -4.20 1.45
CA PHE A 203 14.94 -4.42 0.66
C PHE A 203 14.73 -5.51 -0.41
N CYS A 204 14.15 -6.66 -0.02
CA CYS A 204 13.80 -7.72 -0.96
C CYS A 204 12.84 -7.22 -2.05
N PHE A 205 11.84 -6.42 -1.67
CA PHE A 205 10.92 -5.79 -2.61
C PHE A 205 11.63 -4.89 -3.62
N ILE A 206 12.52 -4.01 -3.16
CA ILE A 206 13.31 -3.12 -4.04
C ILE A 206 14.17 -3.94 -4.99
N ALA A 207 14.84 -4.99 -4.51
CA ALA A 207 15.64 -5.87 -5.37
C ALA A 207 14.79 -6.53 -6.46
N CYS A 208 13.60 -7.03 -6.12
CA CYS A 208 12.67 -7.58 -7.10
C CYS A 208 12.15 -6.52 -8.10
N ALA A 209 11.88 -5.30 -7.64
CA ALA A 209 11.46 -4.21 -8.51
C ALA A 209 12.57 -3.81 -9.48
N LEU A 210 13.82 -3.70 -9.01
CA LEU A 210 14.99 -3.39 -9.84
C LEU A 210 15.26 -4.48 -10.88
N ASP A 211 15.17 -5.78 -10.53
CA ASP A 211 15.30 -6.89 -11.49
C ASP A 211 14.22 -6.78 -12.58
N PHE A 212 12.98 -6.48 -12.21
CA PHE A 212 11.89 -6.25 -13.16
C PHE A 212 12.17 -5.06 -14.08
N PHE A 213 12.54 -3.89 -13.54
CA PHE A 213 12.83 -2.69 -14.33
C PHE A 213 14.03 -2.88 -15.26
N TRP A 214 15.09 -3.54 -14.80
CA TRP A 214 16.25 -3.88 -15.64
C TRP A 214 15.82 -4.73 -16.82
N ARG A 215 15.03 -5.80 -16.59
CA ARG A 215 14.54 -6.67 -17.68
C ARG A 215 13.73 -5.88 -18.70
N VAL A 216 12.83 -4.99 -18.25
CA VAL A 216 12.01 -4.14 -19.14
C VAL A 216 12.92 -3.24 -19.99
N TRP A 217 13.94 -2.64 -19.38
CA TRP A 217 14.89 -1.77 -20.08
C TRP A 217 15.71 -2.55 -21.12
N LYS A 218 16.24 -3.72 -20.75
CA LYS A 218 17.02 -4.58 -21.66
C LYS A 218 16.20 -5.04 -22.86
N GLN A 219 14.93 -5.41 -22.66
CA GLN A 219 14.05 -5.84 -23.75
C GLN A 219 13.61 -4.66 -24.64
N SER A 220 13.52 -3.45 -24.09
CA SER A 220 13.23 -2.24 -24.87
C SER A 220 14.40 -1.88 -25.80
N GLY A 221 15.65 -2.01 -25.33
CA GLY A 221 16.84 -1.77 -26.16
C GLY A 221 17.02 -2.71 -27.35
N SER A 222 16.47 -3.93 -27.31
CA SER A 222 16.47 -4.85 -28.46
C SER A 222 15.31 -4.64 -29.44
N ARG A 223 14.26 -3.91 -29.06
CA ARG A 223 13.07 -3.68 -29.91
C ARG A 223 13.25 -2.51 -30.88
N ASP A 224 14.11 -1.55 -30.57
CA ASP A 224 14.41 -0.41 -31.46
C ASP A 224 15.08 -0.84 -32.78
N THR A 225 15.76 -2.00 -32.80
CA THR A 225 16.37 -2.56 -34.03
C THR A 225 15.43 -3.46 -34.83
N ALA A 226 14.37 -3.99 -34.21
CA ALA A 226 13.43 -4.93 -34.84
C ALA A 226 12.13 -4.27 -35.36
N SER A 227 11.81 -3.04 -34.92
CA SER A 227 10.57 -2.33 -35.32
C SER A 227 10.54 -1.78 -36.76
N LYS A 228 11.55 -2.07 -37.60
CA LYS A 228 11.50 -1.73 -39.05
C LYS A 228 10.99 -2.85 -39.96
N ALA A 229 10.72 -4.06 -39.46
CA ALA A 229 10.52 -5.23 -40.33
C ALA A 229 9.14 -5.87 -40.35
N ASP A 230 8.14 -5.47 -39.53
CA ASP A 230 6.81 -6.11 -39.66
C ASP A 230 5.66 -5.16 -39.31
N PHE A 231 5.12 -4.54 -40.36
CA PHE A 231 3.82 -3.89 -40.39
C PHE A 231 2.82 -4.89 -40.97
N VAL A 232 2.31 -5.80 -40.14
CA VAL A 232 1.06 -6.51 -40.42
C VAL A 232 0.14 -6.34 -39.22
N SER A 233 -0.98 -5.70 -39.51
CA SER A 233 -2.04 -5.28 -38.61
C SER A 233 -2.74 -6.45 -37.91
N VAL A 234 -2.73 -6.41 -36.57
CA VAL A 234 -3.79 -6.96 -35.71
C VAL A 234 -4.23 -5.83 -34.78
N PRO A 235 -5.52 -5.43 -34.74
CA PRO A 235 -6.01 -4.41 -33.83
C PRO A 235 -6.08 -5.00 -32.42
N ASP A 236 -4.93 -5.05 -31.76
CA ASP A 236 -4.77 -5.80 -30.52
C ASP A 236 -4.72 -4.86 -29.30
N GLU A 237 -5.33 -5.31 -28.20
CA GLU A 237 -5.30 -4.74 -26.84
C GLU A 237 -3.88 -4.28 -26.41
N HIS A 238 -2.84 -4.87 -27.01
CA HIS A 238 -1.44 -4.56 -26.82
C HIS A 238 -1.00 -3.16 -27.33
N GLY A 239 -1.68 -2.59 -28.33
CA GLY A 239 -1.34 -1.28 -28.91
C GLY A 239 -1.69 -0.08 -28.01
N ALA A 240 -2.84 -0.15 -27.32
CA ALA A 240 -3.23 0.87 -26.35
C ALA A 240 -2.27 0.89 -25.13
N ARG A 241 -1.85 -0.29 -24.68
CA ARG A 241 -0.87 -0.44 -23.59
C ARG A 241 0.51 0.09 -23.99
N ALA A 242 0.93 -0.06 -25.25
CA ALA A 242 2.18 0.49 -25.77
C ALA A 242 2.20 2.03 -25.81
N LYS A 243 1.07 2.68 -26.16
CA LYS A 243 0.96 4.15 -26.20
C LYS A 243 0.98 4.79 -24.81
N VAL A 244 0.45 4.12 -23.79
CA VAL A 244 0.55 4.58 -22.40
C VAL A 244 1.96 4.43 -21.85
N ARG A 245 2.70 3.36 -22.24
CA ARG A 245 4.09 3.14 -21.83
C ARG A 245 5.05 4.25 -22.27
N SER A 246 4.80 4.90 -23.42
CA SER A 246 5.65 5.99 -23.94
C SER A 246 5.24 7.38 -23.45
N SER A 247 4.15 7.50 -22.68
CA SER A 247 3.66 8.80 -22.19
C SER A 247 4.66 9.43 -21.20
N PRO A 248 5.02 10.72 -21.36
CA PRO A 248 5.92 11.41 -20.44
C PRO A 248 5.36 11.47 -19.01
N ARG A 249 4.03 11.48 -18.85
CA ARG A 249 3.37 11.43 -17.54
C ARG A 249 3.60 10.11 -16.81
N PHE A 250 3.62 9.01 -17.55
CA PHE A 250 3.86 7.68 -17.00
C PHE A 250 5.33 7.50 -16.59
N ARG A 251 6.28 8.02 -17.39
CA ARG A 251 7.70 8.06 -17.00
C ARG A 251 7.92 8.90 -15.74
N GLY A 252 7.25 10.05 -15.64
CA GLY A 252 7.25 10.87 -14.43
C GLY A 252 6.70 10.13 -13.21
N PHE A 253 5.60 9.38 -13.37
CA PHE A 253 5.05 8.53 -12.31
C PHE A 253 6.02 7.44 -11.85
N LEU A 254 6.68 6.74 -12.77
CA LEU A 254 7.67 5.71 -12.42
C LEU A 254 8.84 6.31 -11.64
N ALA A 255 9.32 7.49 -12.04
CA ALA A 255 10.36 8.21 -11.33
C ALA A 255 9.90 8.64 -9.93
N ALA A 256 8.66 9.16 -9.81
CA ALA A 256 8.07 9.54 -8.53
C ALA A 256 7.89 8.33 -7.60
N LEU A 257 7.45 7.18 -8.12
CA LEU A 257 7.29 5.95 -7.35
C LEU A 257 8.65 5.41 -6.88
N ALA A 258 9.68 5.45 -7.74
CA ALA A 258 11.03 5.06 -7.36
C ALA A 258 11.59 5.98 -6.25
N LEU A 259 11.44 7.30 -6.41
CA LEU A 259 11.86 8.27 -5.40
C LEU A 259 11.14 8.06 -4.06
N ALA A 260 9.81 7.91 -4.09
CA ALA A 260 9.02 7.62 -2.88
C ALA A 260 9.46 6.31 -2.19
N THR A 261 9.75 5.26 -2.97
CA THR A 261 10.23 3.97 -2.45
C THR A 261 11.59 4.13 -1.76
N LEU A 262 12.52 4.88 -2.37
CA LEU A 262 13.84 5.14 -1.78
C LEU A 262 13.74 5.97 -0.49
N CYS A 263 12.89 7.00 -0.47
CA CYS A 263 12.66 7.82 0.72
C CYS A 263 12.07 7.00 1.88
N VAL A 264 11.06 6.16 1.61
CA VAL A 264 10.47 5.27 2.64
C VAL A 264 11.50 4.26 3.12
N PHE A 265 12.30 3.67 2.22
CA PHE A 265 13.35 2.72 2.60
C PHE A 265 14.43 3.36 3.48
N TRP A 266 14.94 4.53 3.10
CA TRP A 266 15.91 5.27 3.90
C TRP A 266 15.39 5.53 5.32
N ARG A 267 14.13 5.96 5.41
CA ARG A 267 13.43 6.19 6.68
C ARG A 267 13.35 4.93 7.53
N CYS A 268 12.98 3.79 6.95
CA CYS A 268 12.95 2.51 7.67
C CYS A 268 14.35 2.10 8.19
N VAL A 269 15.41 2.32 7.41
CA VAL A 269 16.80 2.05 7.83
C VAL A 269 17.20 2.96 9.00
N TYR A 270 16.90 4.27 8.90
CA TYR A 270 17.18 5.22 9.97
C TYR A 270 16.52 4.79 11.29
N ARG A 271 15.24 4.36 11.26
CA ARG A 271 14.56 3.88 12.48
C ARG A 271 15.19 2.67 13.13
N VAL A 272 15.66 1.70 12.34
CA VAL A 272 16.38 0.54 12.89
C VAL A 272 17.64 1.02 13.61
N VAL A 273 18.43 1.88 12.97
CA VAL A 273 19.70 2.35 13.53
C VAL A 273 19.49 3.24 14.76
N GLU A 274 18.48 4.11 14.72
CA GLU A 274 18.12 5.00 15.83
C GLU A 274 17.75 4.20 17.08
N LEU A 275 16.83 3.22 16.95
CA LEU A 275 16.38 2.43 18.10
C LEU A 275 17.38 1.34 18.53
N ALA A 276 18.20 0.82 17.62
CA ALA A 276 19.26 -0.13 17.96
C ALA A 276 20.38 0.49 18.80
N GLN A 277 20.55 1.82 18.78
CA GLN A 277 21.49 2.53 19.64
C GLN A 277 20.94 2.79 21.06
N GLY A 278 19.66 2.48 21.29
CA GLY A 278 18.98 2.75 22.56
C GLY A 278 18.46 4.17 22.68
N TRP A 279 17.69 4.39 23.75
CA TRP A 279 16.97 5.64 24.01
C TRP A 279 17.88 6.85 24.30
N ASP A 280 19.07 6.60 24.86
CA ASP A 280 20.09 7.62 25.14
C ASP A 280 21.13 7.75 24.00
N GLY A 281 20.81 7.20 22.81
CA GLY A 281 21.70 7.17 21.67
C GLY A 281 21.97 8.56 21.05
N PRO A 282 23.16 8.81 20.49
CA PRO A 282 23.53 10.11 19.90
C PRO A 282 22.68 10.49 18.67
N LEU A 283 21.97 9.52 18.08
CA LEU A 283 21.00 9.77 17.01
C LEU A 283 19.68 10.30 17.56
N MET A 284 19.18 9.77 18.68
CA MET A 284 17.95 10.27 19.30
C MET A 284 18.12 11.69 19.84
N ALA A 285 19.30 12.04 20.34
CA ALA A 285 19.61 13.38 20.86
C ALA A 285 19.76 14.46 19.76
N ARG A 286 19.65 14.12 18.46
CA ARG A 286 19.84 15.06 17.34
C ARG A 286 18.57 15.31 16.54
N GLN A 287 17.92 16.45 16.83
CA GLN A 287 16.67 16.84 16.18
C GLN A 287 16.82 17.07 14.67
N ASP A 288 17.95 17.60 14.22
CA ASP A 288 18.25 17.87 12.82
C ASP A 288 18.20 16.59 11.97
N LEU A 289 18.81 15.51 12.48
CA LEU A 289 18.77 14.21 11.84
C LEU A 289 17.37 13.62 11.84
N PHE A 290 16.65 13.73 12.95
CA PHE A 290 15.26 13.28 13.01
C PHE A 290 14.40 13.99 11.96
N ILE A 291 14.43 15.32 11.89
CA ILE A 291 13.64 16.08 10.92
C ILE A 291 14.01 15.70 9.48
N GLY A 292 15.31 15.60 9.18
CA GLY A 292 15.79 15.30 7.84
C GLY A 292 15.50 13.86 7.38
N CYS A 293 15.89 12.87 8.19
CA CYS A 293 15.83 11.46 7.84
C CYS A 293 14.42 10.86 8.02
N GLU A 294 13.61 11.38 8.94
CA GLU A 294 12.22 10.94 9.12
C GLU A 294 11.24 11.83 8.36
N GLY A 295 11.16 13.10 8.77
CA GLY A 295 10.10 14.00 8.34
C GLY A 295 10.19 14.39 6.87
N VAL A 296 11.35 14.90 6.46
CA VAL A 296 11.55 15.39 5.09
C VAL A 296 11.46 14.25 4.08
N MET A 297 12.03 13.07 4.38
CA MET A 297 11.94 11.92 3.46
C MET A 297 10.49 11.52 3.19
N ILE A 298 9.65 11.46 4.22
CA ILE A 298 8.25 11.06 4.06
C ILE A 298 7.41 12.18 3.47
N ALA A 299 7.70 13.44 3.81
CA ALA A 299 7.09 14.59 3.17
C ALA A 299 7.35 14.58 1.65
N VAL A 300 8.60 14.33 1.23
CA VAL A 300 8.96 14.19 -0.19
C VAL A 300 8.18 13.05 -0.83
N ALA A 301 8.14 11.86 -0.22
CA ALA A 301 7.39 10.72 -0.74
C ALA A 301 5.89 11.01 -0.93
N CYS A 302 5.26 11.67 0.05
CA CYS A 302 3.87 12.07 -0.01
C CYS A 302 3.61 13.12 -1.11
N LEU A 303 4.46 14.14 -1.22
CA LEU A 303 4.32 15.21 -2.21
C LEU A 303 4.47 14.69 -3.64
N VAL A 304 5.46 13.83 -3.91
CA VAL A 304 5.65 13.29 -5.26
C VAL A 304 4.51 12.36 -5.67
N LEU A 305 3.94 11.58 -4.74
CA LEU A 305 2.77 10.72 -5.00
C LEU A 305 1.46 11.51 -5.11
N ASN A 306 1.38 12.71 -4.52
CA ASN A 306 0.27 13.63 -4.76
C ASN A 306 0.32 14.24 -6.17
N VAL A 307 1.50 14.73 -6.58
CA VAL A 307 1.68 15.36 -7.90
C VAL A 307 1.52 14.32 -9.00
N PHE A 308 2.18 13.17 -8.87
CA PHE A 308 2.09 12.05 -9.80
C PHE A 308 1.13 10.99 -9.24
N HIS A 309 -0.15 11.34 -9.14
CA HIS A 309 -1.15 10.42 -8.61
C HIS A 309 -1.49 9.30 -9.61
N PRO A 310 -1.54 8.01 -9.19
CA PRO A 310 -1.80 6.90 -10.10
C PRO A 310 -3.16 7.02 -10.82
N ALA A 311 -4.20 7.52 -10.15
CA ALA A 311 -5.51 7.70 -10.79
C ALA A 311 -5.49 8.72 -11.96
N LEU A 312 -4.56 9.69 -11.96
CA LEU A 312 -4.40 10.67 -13.03
C LEU A 312 -3.51 10.13 -14.16
N CYS A 313 -2.50 9.33 -13.81
CA CYS A 313 -1.55 8.77 -14.77
C CYS A 313 -2.06 7.52 -15.49
N PHE A 314 -3.01 6.78 -14.92
CA PHE A 314 -3.45 5.46 -15.41
C PHE A 314 -4.95 5.31 -15.67
N GLY A 315 -5.75 6.39 -15.61
CA GLY A 315 -7.22 6.35 -15.54
C GLY A 315 -7.97 5.40 -16.50
N GLU A 316 -7.41 5.08 -17.67
CA GLU A 316 -8.03 4.18 -18.66
C GLU A 316 -7.67 2.69 -18.48
N MET A 317 -6.55 2.37 -17.83
CA MET A 317 -6.13 0.98 -17.53
C MET A 317 -6.74 0.45 -16.22
N LEU A 318 -7.45 1.29 -15.46
CA LEU A 318 -8.03 0.93 -14.16
C LEU A 318 -9.36 0.19 -14.29
N SER A 319 -9.96 0.15 -15.48
CA SER A 319 -11.33 -0.34 -15.70
C SER A 319 -11.46 -1.85 -15.93
N ASP A 320 -10.34 -2.56 -16.11
CA ASP A 320 -10.41 -3.96 -16.60
C ASP A 320 -10.01 -5.03 -15.57
N ASP A 321 -9.48 -4.63 -14.40
CA ASP A 321 -9.04 -5.60 -13.38
C ASP A 321 -9.97 -5.63 -12.17
N GLY A 322 -10.84 -6.65 -12.13
CA GLY A 322 -11.63 -7.09 -10.98
C GLY A 322 -10.81 -7.62 -9.79
N GLY A 323 -9.64 -7.03 -9.53
CA GLY A 323 -8.64 -7.46 -8.55
C GLY A 323 -8.52 -6.57 -7.30
N GLY A 324 -9.56 -5.79 -6.99
CA GLY A 324 -9.66 -5.08 -5.71
C GLY A 324 -9.74 -6.04 -4.52
N LEU A 325 -9.38 -5.58 -3.32
CA LEU A 325 -9.49 -6.30 -2.04
C LEU A 325 -10.95 -6.62 -1.61
N GLY A 326 -11.93 -6.48 -2.52
CA GLY A 326 -13.33 -6.81 -2.26
C GLY A 326 -13.58 -8.32 -2.42
N PRO A 327 -14.60 -8.88 -1.74
CA PRO A 327 -15.02 -10.25 -1.97
C PRO A 327 -15.32 -10.44 -3.46
N ARG A 328 -14.66 -11.43 -4.09
CA ARG A 328 -14.96 -11.86 -5.46
C ARG A 328 -16.41 -12.33 -5.50
N ARG A 329 -17.34 -11.46 -5.88
CA ARG A 329 -18.64 -11.90 -6.38
C ARG A 329 -18.37 -12.47 -7.78
N GLY A 330 -18.37 -13.80 -7.87
CA GLY A 330 -18.28 -14.50 -9.14
C GLY A 330 -19.38 -14.03 -10.08
N THR A 331 -19.01 -13.25 -11.09
CA THR A 331 -19.86 -12.97 -12.23
C THR A 331 -19.95 -14.27 -13.04
N LYS A 332 -21.01 -15.05 -12.80
CA LYS A 332 -21.46 -16.07 -13.75
C LYS A 332 -21.65 -15.37 -15.10
N GLY A 333 -20.88 -15.77 -16.10
CA GLY A 333 -21.04 -15.31 -17.47
C GLY A 333 -22.47 -15.59 -17.94
N ARG A 334 -23.24 -14.52 -18.18
CA ARG A 334 -24.40 -14.60 -19.06
C ARG A 334 -23.86 -14.49 -20.48
N GLY A 335 -23.71 -15.64 -21.14
CA GLY A 335 -23.56 -15.70 -22.59
C GLY A 335 -24.74 -14.97 -23.21
N ARG A 336 -24.46 -13.88 -23.92
CA ARG A 336 -25.45 -13.12 -24.68
C ARG A 336 -25.56 -13.80 -26.04
N GLN A 337 -26.56 -14.65 -26.19
CA GLN A 337 -26.93 -15.24 -27.47
C GLN A 337 -27.48 -14.10 -28.36
N PRO A 338 -27.04 -13.98 -29.63
CA PRO A 338 -27.57 -12.96 -30.51
C PRO A 338 -29.07 -13.23 -30.79
N PRO A 339 -29.90 -12.19 -30.92
CA PRO A 339 -31.34 -12.37 -31.13
C PRO A 339 -31.60 -12.92 -32.54
N ASP A 340 -32.35 -14.03 -32.58
CA ASP A 340 -32.98 -14.57 -33.78
C ASP A 340 -33.94 -13.52 -34.36
N ALA A 341 -33.50 -12.86 -35.43
CA ALA A 341 -34.38 -12.17 -36.35
C ALA A 341 -34.87 -13.23 -37.35
N ASP A 342 -36.10 -13.71 -37.17
CA ASP A 342 -36.98 -14.19 -38.26
C ASP A 342 -38.30 -14.74 -37.70
N ARG A 343 -39.21 -13.83 -37.33
CA ARG A 343 -40.66 -14.07 -37.33
C ARG A 343 -41.42 -12.77 -37.52
N ALA A 344 -41.45 -12.27 -38.74
CA ALA A 344 -42.58 -11.52 -39.30
C ALA A 344 -42.26 -11.14 -40.75
N ALA A 345 -43.04 -11.70 -41.69
CA ALA A 345 -43.30 -11.23 -43.06
C ALA A 345 -43.06 -12.33 -44.12
N ALA A 346 -44.09 -13.15 -44.35
CA ALA A 346 -44.37 -13.75 -45.65
C ALA A 346 -45.82 -14.28 -45.64
N ALA A 347 -46.77 -13.34 -45.74
CA ALA A 347 -47.97 -13.57 -46.51
C ALA A 347 -47.80 -12.75 -47.78
N ASP A 348 -48.27 -13.32 -48.88
CA ASP A 348 -48.43 -12.73 -50.21
C ASP A 348 -47.44 -13.21 -51.29
N GLU A 349 -48.06 -13.39 -52.45
CA GLU A 349 -47.70 -14.26 -53.56
C GLU A 349 -46.56 -13.71 -54.43
N GLY A 350 -46.00 -14.58 -55.27
CA GLY A 350 -45.24 -14.11 -56.43
C GLY A 350 -44.15 -15.06 -56.87
N ALA A 351 -44.51 -15.95 -57.79
CA ALA A 351 -43.60 -16.73 -58.60
C ALA A 351 -42.48 -15.87 -59.22
N ILE A 352 -41.28 -16.44 -59.36
CA ILE A 352 -40.48 -16.47 -60.61
C ILE A 352 -39.23 -17.35 -60.40
N CYS A 353 -39.15 -18.35 -61.28
CA CYS A 353 -38.02 -19.14 -61.78
C CYS A 353 -36.62 -19.03 -61.14
N TYR A 354 -36.02 -20.18 -60.81
CA TYR A 354 -34.80 -20.63 -61.49
C TYR A 354 -34.69 -22.17 -61.51
N SER A 355 -34.39 -22.70 -62.69
CA SER A 355 -34.28 -24.11 -63.07
C SER A 355 -32.92 -24.74 -62.78
N ARG A 356 -32.92 -26.09 -62.84
CA ARG A 356 -31.82 -27.08 -62.96
C ARG A 356 -31.32 -27.64 -61.62
N GLY A 357 -31.22 -28.95 -61.41
CA GLY A 357 -31.39 -30.14 -62.26
C GLY A 357 -30.92 -31.37 -61.45
N PRO A 358 -31.32 -32.60 -61.83
CA PRO A 358 -31.33 -33.77 -60.96
C PRO A 358 -30.04 -34.61 -61.06
N GLY A 359 -29.79 -35.44 -60.05
CA GLY A 359 -28.72 -36.43 -60.09
C GLY A 359 -28.83 -37.45 -58.96
N ASP A 360 -29.40 -38.60 -59.30
CA ASP A 360 -29.47 -39.84 -58.53
C ASP A 360 -28.11 -40.27 -57.95
N PHE A 361 -28.10 -40.89 -56.76
CA PHE A 361 -27.48 -42.21 -56.59
C PHE A 361 -27.87 -42.90 -55.28
N MET A 362 -28.10 -44.20 -55.39
CA MET A 362 -28.42 -45.17 -54.35
C MET A 362 -27.26 -45.46 -53.39
N LEU A 363 -27.55 -45.93 -52.17
CA LEU A 363 -27.30 -47.33 -51.74
C LEU A 363 -27.49 -47.54 -50.22
N GLU A 364 -28.54 -48.31 -49.92
CA GLU A 364 -28.61 -49.47 -49.02
C GLU A 364 -27.48 -49.81 -48.01
N SER A 365 -27.92 -50.05 -46.76
CA SER A 365 -27.73 -51.29 -45.97
C SER A 365 -26.79 -51.30 -44.74
N GLN A 366 -27.26 -52.09 -43.75
CA GLN A 366 -26.63 -52.66 -42.53
C GLN A 366 -26.57 -51.71 -41.32
N LYS A 367 -27.46 -51.74 -40.31
CA LYS A 367 -28.02 -52.81 -39.43
C LYS A 367 -27.06 -53.26 -38.30
N GLN A 368 -27.64 -53.26 -37.09
CA GLN A 368 -27.31 -53.98 -35.84
C GLN A 368 -26.45 -53.23 -34.80
N ASP A 369 -26.73 -53.29 -33.50
CA ASP A 369 -27.88 -53.71 -32.67
C ASP A 369 -27.52 -53.37 -31.20
N GLY A 370 -28.53 -53.25 -30.33
CA GLY A 370 -28.41 -53.29 -28.85
C GLY A 370 -28.77 -51.96 -28.17
N ALA A 371 -30.01 -51.63 -27.77
CA ALA A 371 -30.96 -52.32 -26.86
C ALA A 371 -30.29 -52.68 -25.52
N HIS A 372 -30.80 -52.41 -24.33
CA HIS A 372 -32.04 -51.88 -23.72
C HIS A 372 -31.59 -51.44 -22.30
N GLY A 373 -32.26 -50.64 -21.48
CA GLY A 373 -33.65 -50.23 -21.29
C GLY A 373 -33.63 -49.42 -19.96
N SER A 374 -34.44 -48.36 -19.83
CA SER A 374 -35.75 -48.43 -19.15
C SER A 374 -35.59 -48.72 -17.64
N SER A 375 -36.15 -47.99 -16.69
CA SER A 375 -37.19 -46.97 -16.68
C SER A 375 -37.42 -46.59 -15.20
N VAL A 376 -38.00 -45.41 -14.94
CA VAL A 376 -39.06 -45.19 -13.91
C VAL A 376 -38.66 -45.34 -12.43
N ASN A 377 -39.18 -44.61 -11.46
CA ASN A 377 -39.93 -43.36 -11.33
C ASN A 377 -40.11 -43.18 -9.81
N ASP A 378 -40.54 -41.99 -9.41
CA ASP A 378 -41.41 -41.75 -8.27
C ASP A 378 -40.88 -41.81 -6.82
N SER A 379 -40.82 -40.60 -6.26
CA SER A 379 -41.73 -40.13 -5.19
C SER A 379 -41.35 -40.31 -3.71
N ASP A 380 -41.40 -39.15 -3.04
CA ASP A 380 -41.95 -38.85 -1.72
C ASP A 380 -41.27 -39.38 -0.42
N ALA A 381 -40.53 -38.44 0.20
CA ALA A 381 -40.53 -37.95 1.60
C ALA A 381 -41.39 -38.64 2.70
N PRO A 382 -41.26 -38.27 4.00
CA PRO A 382 -40.11 -37.91 4.86
C PRO A 382 -40.19 -38.67 6.23
N LEU A 383 -39.52 -38.14 7.29
CA LEU A 383 -39.45 -38.56 8.72
C LEU A 383 -38.15 -39.37 9.03
N ASP A 384 -37.43 -39.22 10.14
CA ASP A 384 -37.72 -38.68 11.46
C ASP A 384 -36.40 -38.32 12.19
N SER A 385 -36.56 -37.51 13.22
CA SER A 385 -35.67 -37.12 14.30
C SER A 385 -34.92 -38.27 15.03
N LYS A 386 -33.72 -37.96 15.55
CA LYS A 386 -33.17 -38.30 16.92
C LYS A 386 -31.66 -37.97 16.95
N GLN A 387 -31.26 -36.97 17.75
CA GLN A 387 -30.68 -37.11 19.11
C GLN A 387 -29.29 -37.79 19.15
N HIS A 388 -28.24 -36.96 19.34
CA HIS A 388 -27.17 -36.99 20.38
C HIS A 388 -26.47 -38.32 20.78
N PRO A 389 -25.37 -38.31 21.58
CA PRO A 389 -24.35 -37.30 21.89
C PRO A 389 -22.89 -37.87 21.91
N SER A 390 -21.95 -37.03 22.38
CA SER A 390 -20.66 -37.34 23.06
C SER A 390 -19.51 -37.82 22.15
N VAL A 391 -18.31 -37.22 22.21
CA VAL A 391 -17.50 -36.77 23.36
C VAL A 391 -16.85 -35.42 23.11
#